data_AF-A0A6M0BWP7-F1
#
_entry.id   AF-A0A6M0BWP7-F1
#
_cell.length_a   1.000
_cell.length_b   1.000
_cell.length_c   1.000
_cell.angle_alpha   90.00
_cell.angle_beta   90.00
_cell.angle_gamma   90.00
#
_symmetry.space_group_name_H-M   'P 1'
#
loop_
_entity.id
_entity.type
_entity.pdbx_description
1 polymer ?
#
loop_
_entity_poly.entity_id
_entity_poly.type
_entity_poly.pdbx_seq_one_letter_code
_entity_poly.pdbx_strand_id
1 'polypeptide(L)' 'MKETTPTAMPPCFERWCQQFDDCGKNPPQKTGFRHYLGGLLGESERKNISQMANNSIGVVYNRLHHFIADSHNRA' A
#
# COMPACT_ATOMS: atom_id res chain seq x y z
N MET A 1 -17.60 7.72 -7.34
CA MET A 1 -16.19 7.29 -7.50
C MET A 1 -16.09 5.91 -6.88
N LYS A 2 -15.65 4.89 -7.62
CA LYS A 2 -15.61 3.52 -7.10
C LYS A 2 -14.42 3.42 -6.11
N GLU A 3 -14.71 3.16 -4.85
CA GLU A 3 -13.70 2.84 -3.84
C GLU A 3 -13.02 1.52 -4.23
N THR A 4 -11.73 1.55 -4.54
CA THR A 4 -11.04 0.38 -5.09
C THR A 4 -9.57 0.41 -4.71
N THR A 5 -9.17 -0.14 -3.56
CA THR A 5 -7.76 -0.60 -3.49
C THR A 5 -7.39 -1.72 -2.52
N PRO A 6 -7.88 -1.86 -1.28
CA PRO A 6 -7.56 -3.08 -0.51
C PRO A 6 -8.54 -4.21 -0.81
N THR A 7 -9.84 -3.91 -0.82
CA THR A 7 -10.92 -4.92 -0.98
C THR A 7 -11.14 -5.36 -2.43
N ALA A 8 -10.67 -4.57 -3.41
CA ALA A 8 -10.85 -4.86 -4.84
C ALA A 8 -9.75 -5.77 -5.43
N MET A 9 -8.67 -6.03 -4.68
CA MET A 9 -7.58 -6.87 -5.17
C MET A 9 -7.94 -8.35 -5.03
N PRO A 10 -7.67 -9.18 -6.04
CA PRO A 10 -8.04 -10.59 -6.01
C PRO A 10 -7.30 -11.34 -4.89
N PRO A 11 -7.83 -12.46 -4.36
CA PRO A 11 -7.17 -13.26 -3.33
C PRO A 11 -5.78 -13.81 -3.71
N CYS A 12 -5.41 -13.78 -4.99
CA CYS A 12 -4.04 -14.07 -5.43
C CYS A 12 -3.05 -12.95 -5.09
N PHE A 13 -3.51 -11.70 -4.99
CA PHE A 13 -2.68 -10.56 -4.62
C PHE A 13 -2.18 -10.65 -3.17
N GLU A 14 -3.05 -11.02 -2.23
CA GLU A 14 -2.63 -11.22 -0.84
C GLU A 14 -1.63 -12.38 -0.71
N ARG A 15 -1.87 -13.50 -1.41
CA ARG A 15 -0.95 -14.64 -1.44
C ARG A 15 0.41 -14.29 -2.04
N TRP A 16 0.43 -13.43 -3.05
CA TRP A 16 1.68 -12.93 -3.62
C TRP A 16 2.39 -11.97 -2.65
N CYS A 17 1.67 -11.05 -2.02
CA CYS A 17 2.22 -10.14 -1.02
C CYS A 17 2.85 -10.87 0.18
N GLN A 18 2.29 -12.03 0.59
CA GLN A 18 2.83 -12.85 1.67
C GLN A 18 4.27 -13.32 1.41
N GLN A 19 4.68 -13.46 0.15
CA GLN A 19 6.07 -13.80 -0.20
C GLN A 19 7.08 -12.74 0.25
N PHE A 20 6.62 -11.52 0.52
CA PHE A 20 7.42 -10.38 0.98
C PHE A 20 7.21 -10.07 2.46
N ASP A 21 6.44 -10.88 3.19
CA ASP A 21 6.21 -10.63 4.61
C ASP A 21 7.51 -10.68 5.43
N ASP A 22 8.52 -11.44 4.98
CA ASP A 22 9.84 -11.51 5.62
C ASP A 22 10.71 -10.28 5.33
N CYS A 23 10.38 -9.48 4.30
CA CYS A 23 11.08 -8.23 4.01
C CYS A 23 10.72 -7.11 5.00
N GLY A 24 9.53 -7.17 5.60
CA GLY A 24 9.07 -6.19 6.58
C GLY A 24 9.46 -6.58 8.00
N LYS A 25 10.21 -5.73 8.70
CA LYS A 25 10.63 -5.99 10.08
C LYS A 25 9.48 -5.89 11.08
N ASN A 26 8.50 -5.01 10.79
CA ASN A 26 7.39 -4.71 11.71
C ASN A 26 6.01 -4.76 11.00
N PRO A 27 4.91 -5.09 11.73
CA PRO A 27 3.56 -5.15 11.15
C PRO A 27 3.09 -3.91 10.36
N PRO A 28 3.44 -2.67 10.76
CA PRO A 28 3.10 -1.48 9.97
C PRO A 28 3.79 -1.41 8.60
N GLN A 29 5.00 -1.96 8.46
CA GLN A 29 5.71 -2.01 7.18
C GLN A 29 5.05 -3.01 6.23
N LYS A 30 4.67 -4.19 6.73
CA LYS A 30 3.96 -5.20 5.92
C LYS A 30 2.61 -4.67 5.42
N THR A 31 1.88 -3.99 6.31
CA THR A 31 0.59 -3.34 5.97
C THR A 31 0.78 -2.17 5.00
N GLY A 32 1.80 -1.33 5.23
CA GLY A 32 2.14 -0.20 4.37
C GLY A 32 2.52 -0.63 2.96
N PHE A 33 3.31 -1.70 2.84
CA PHE A 33 3.69 -2.29 1.55
C PHE A 33 2.47 -2.72 0.73
N ARG A 34 1.55 -3.46 1.35
CA ARG A 34 0.31 -3.93 0.68
C ARG A 34 -0.55 -2.77 0.19
N HIS A 35 -0.72 -1.73 1.01
CA HIS A 35 -1.48 -0.54 0.64
C HIS A 35 -0.80 0.29 -0.46
N TYR A 36 0.52 0.46 -0.38
CA TYR A 36 1.29 1.16 -1.39
C TYR A 36 1.24 0.45 -2.74
N LEU A 37 1.47 -0.86 -2.74
CA LEU A 37 1.45 -1.68 -3.94
C LEU A 37 0.05 -1.77 -4.55
N GLY A 38 -0.99 -1.91 -3.71
CA GLY A 38 -2.38 -1.82 -4.15
C GLY A 38 -2.65 -0.49 -4.84
N GLY A 39 -2.22 0.63 -4.24
CA GLY A 39 -2.34 1.97 -4.83
C GLY A 39 -1.69 2.09 -6.21
N LEU A 40 -0.51 1.47 -6.39
CA LEU A 40 0.22 1.48 -7.67
C LEU A 40 -0.48 0.66 -8.76
N LEU A 41 -1.11 -0.44 -8.37
CA LEU A 41 -1.79 -1.37 -9.29
C LEU A 41 -3.25 -0.97 -9.58
N GLY A 42 -3.87 -0.20 -8.68
CA GLY A 42 -5.22 0.34 -8.86
C GLY A 42 -5.27 1.51 -9.86
N GLU A 43 -6.48 1.95 -10.20
CA GLU A 43 -6.75 3.04 -11.16
C GLU A 43 -6.29 4.44 -10.70
N SER A 44 -5.53 4.54 -9.62
CA SER A 44 -5.01 5.83 -9.14
C SER A 44 -3.83 6.31 -10.00
N GLU A 45 -3.64 7.62 -10.12
CA GLU A 45 -2.45 8.16 -10.77
C GLU A 45 -1.21 7.57 -10.09
N ARG A 46 -0.43 6.77 -10.83
CA ARG A 46 0.62 5.84 -10.35
C ARG A 46 1.70 6.43 -9.43
N LYS A 47 1.67 7.74 -9.15
CA LYS A 47 2.65 8.45 -8.31
C LYS A 47 2.02 9.49 -7.36
N ASN A 48 0.69 9.60 -7.31
CA ASN A 48 0.02 10.56 -6.43
C ASN A 48 -0.40 9.89 -5.12
N ILE A 49 0.44 10.01 -4.08
CA ILE A 49 0.24 9.38 -2.76
C ILE A 49 -1.09 9.81 -2.13
N SER A 50 -1.49 11.07 -2.29
CA SER A 50 -2.76 11.59 -1.78
C SER A 50 -3.95 10.92 -2.45
N GLN A 51 -3.86 10.69 -3.75
CA GLN A 51 -4.93 10.05 -4.52
C GLN A 51 -4.97 8.54 -4.31
N MET A 52 -3.81 7.89 -4.15
CA MET A 52 -3.70 6.48 -3.73
C MET A 52 -4.36 6.27 -2.36
N ALA A 53 -4.10 7.17 -1.39
CA ALA A 53 -4.74 7.12 -0.08
C ALA A 53 -6.26 7.31 -0.18
N ASN A 54 -6.70 8.31 -0.95
CA ASN A 54 -8.12 8.62 -1.13
C ASN A 54 -8.90 7.48 -1.81
N ASN A 55 -8.26 6.75 -2.72
CA ASN A 55 -8.87 5.63 -3.44
C ASN A 55 -8.91 4.33 -2.60
N SER A 56 -8.23 4.29 -1.45
CA SER A 56 -8.05 3.11 -0.62
C SER A 56 -8.86 3.17 0.68
N ILE A 57 -9.72 2.18 0.94
CA ILE A 57 -10.48 2.09 2.19
C ILE A 57 -9.53 1.84 3.38
N GLY A 58 -9.56 2.70 4.40
CA GLY A 58 -8.78 2.54 5.62
C GLY A 58 -7.31 2.96 5.53
N VAL A 59 -6.90 3.62 4.44
CA VAL A 59 -5.53 4.13 4.26
C VAL A 59 -5.52 5.65 4.37
N VAL A 60 -4.76 6.17 5.32
CA VAL A 60 -4.59 7.63 5.50
C VAL A 60 -3.29 8.06 4.84
N TYR A 61 -3.29 9.21 4.16
CA TYR A 61 -2.11 9.81 3.52
C TYR A 61 -0.88 9.75 4.42
N ASN A 62 -1.02 10.17 5.68
CA ASN A 62 0.10 10.23 6.63
C ASN A 62 0.75 8.86 6.87
N ARG A 63 -0.03 7.77 6.79
CA ARG A 63 0.46 6.40 6.99
C ARG A 63 1.22 5.88 5.76
N LEU A 64 0.74 6.19 4.56
CA LEU A 64 1.42 5.91 3.29
C LEU A 64 2.71 6.73 3.16
N HIS A 65 2.65 8.03 3.43
CA HIS A 65 3.79 8.93 3.38
C HIS A 65 4.87 8.51 4.39
N HIS A 66 4.47 8.16 5.63
CA HIS A 66 5.41 7.66 6.63
C HIS A 66 6.06 6.33 6.22
N PHE A 67 5.29 5.40 5.63
CA PHE A 67 5.85 4.15 5.09
C PHE A 67 6.93 4.40 4.02
N ILE A 68 6.67 5.29 3.07
CA ILE A 68 7.61 5.62 1.98
C ILE A 68 8.86 6.34 2.54
N ALA A 69 8.66 7.33 3.42
CA ALA A 69 9.74 8.12 3.99
C ALA A 69 10.65 7.29 4.92
N ASP A 70 10.09 6.42 5.76
CA ASP A 70 10.84 5.56 6.68
C ASP A 70 11.62 4.46 5.94
N SER A 71 11.12 4.04 4.77
CA SER A 71 11.82 3.10 3.88
C SER A 71 13.06 3.73 3.21
N HIS A 72 13.05 5.04 2.94
CA HIS A 72 14.17 5.74 2.32
C HIS A 72 15.36 5.95 3.27
N ASN A 73 15.09 6.07 4.58
CA ASN A 73 16.10 6.36 5.61
C ASN A 73 16.81 5.12 6.17
N ARG A 74 16.45 3.92 5.70
CA ARG A 74 16.95 2.63 6.22
C ARG A 74 17.57 1.72 5.16
N ALA A 75 17.82 2.25 3.96
CA ALA A 75 18.51 1.56 2.87
C ALA A 75 20.02 1.84 2.91
#